data_AF-A0A8J3HF27-F1
#
_entry.id   AF-A0A8J3HF27-F1
#
_cell.length_a   1.000
_cell.length_b   1.000
_cell.length_c   1.000
_cell.angle_alpha   90.00
_cell.angle_beta   90.00
_cell.angle_gamma   90.00
#
_symmetry.space_group_name_H-M   'P 1'
#
loop_
_entity.id
_entity.type
_entity.pdbx_description
1 polymer ?
#
loop_
_entity_poly.entity_id
_entity_poly.type
_entity_poly.pdbx_seq_one_letter_code
_entity_poly.pdbx_strand_id
1 'polypeptide(L)'
;MTGLGIIATAALVVVFGNQPFVEWVHNHTSASSAWGWFLRILTWPQWAFGPVDGSSRAMRQLLANDLRALLLILFVALILGVVAKAVSGGTAGFFLGWSALIFASALAAFLTSFIIANPTLVGAFETAAGGSAYGLFAGWIVGAVTATAKAA
;
A
#
# COMPACT_ATOMS: atom_id res chain seq x y z
N MET A 1 17.43 4.11 8.87
CA MET A 1 16.02 3.83 9.24
C MET A 1 15.04 4.09 8.09
N THR A 2 14.90 5.34 7.64
CA THR A 2 13.87 5.75 6.67
C THR A 2 14.01 5.07 5.30
N GLY A 3 15.22 5.00 4.75
CA GLY A 3 15.47 4.42 3.41
C GLY A 3 15.03 2.96 3.28
N LEU A 4 15.32 2.11 4.27
CA LEU A 4 14.96 0.69 4.21
C LEU A 4 13.45 0.46 4.30
N GLY A 5 12.72 1.23 5.13
CA GLY A 5 11.26 1.16 5.19
C GLY A 5 10.60 1.58 3.88
N ILE A 6 11.14 2.60 3.21
CA ILE A 6 10.67 3.04 1.88
C ILE A 6 10.95 1.96 0.83
N ILE A 7 12.15 1.38 0.82
CA ILE A 7 12.51 0.29 -0.11
C ILE A 7 11.62 -0.93 0.13
N ALA A 8 11.37 -1.32 1.38
CA ALA A 8 10.47 -2.41 1.70
C ALA A 8 9.04 -2.14 1.20
N THR A 9 8.57 -0.91 1.36
CA THR A 9 7.26 -0.49 0.86
C THR A 9 7.20 -0.56 -0.67
N ALA A 10 8.23 -0.05 -1.36
CA ALA A 10 8.32 -0.13 -2.81
C ALA A 10 8.39 -1.59 -3.29
N ALA A 11 9.14 -2.45 -2.60
CA ALA A 11 9.21 -3.88 -2.89
C ALA A 11 7.85 -4.56 -2.72
N LEU A 12 7.08 -4.25 -1.66
CA LEU A 12 5.73 -4.78 -1.48
C LEU A 12 4.83 -4.42 -2.67
N VAL A 13 4.83 -3.14 -3.07
CA VAL A 13 4.04 -2.66 -4.20
C VAL A 13 4.46 -3.35 -5.50
N VAL A 14 5.76 -3.41 -5.82
CA VAL A 14 6.25 -3.99 -7.07
C VAL A 14 6.02 -5.50 -7.12
N VAL A 15 6.34 -6.22 -6.05
CA VAL A 15 6.32 -7.69 -6.03
C VAL A 15 4.91 -8.25 -5.88
N PHE A 16 4.03 -7.59 -5.15
CA PHE A 16 2.68 -8.10 -4.90
C PHE A 16 1.58 -7.34 -5.69
N GLY A 17 1.82 -6.11 -6.11
CA GLY A 17 0.87 -5.34 -6.91
C GLY A 17 0.90 -5.61 -8.42
N ASN A 18 1.83 -6.43 -8.92
CA ASN A 18 1.95 -6.70 -10.37
C ASN A 18 0.83 -7.61 -10.90
N GLN A 19 0.47 -7.40 -12.17
CA GLN A 19 -0.60 -8.12 -12.87
C GLN A 19 -0.46 -9.67 -12.79
N PRO A 20 0.70 -10.28 -13.11
CA PRO A 20 0.85 -11.74 -13.01
C PRO A 20 0.56 -12.31 -11.61
N PHE A 21 1.07 -11.65 -10.57
CA PHE A 21 0.85 -12.10 -9.19
C PHE A 21 -0.62 -11.94 -8.79
N VAL A 22 -1.23 -10.80 -9.12
CA VAL A 22 -2.66 -10.54 -8.88
C VAL A 22 -3.51 -11.63 -9.52
N GLU A 23 -3.29 -11.90 -10.81
CA GLU A 23 -4.04 -12.91 -11.55
C GLU A 23 -3.84 -14.31 -10.98
N TRP A 24 -2.60 -14.67 -10.63
CA TRP A 24 -2.31 -15.95 -9.98
C TRP A 24 -3.06 -16.10 -8.67
N VAL A 25 -3.05 -15.09 -7.79
CA VAL A 25 -3.79 -15.10 -6.51
C VAL A 25 -5.28 -15.25 -6.77
N HIS A 26 -5.82 -14.54 -7.75
CA HIS A 26 -7.25 -14.61 -8.08
C HIS A 26 -7.68 -16.00 -8.56
N ASN A 27 -6.84 -16.67 -9.35
CA ASN A 27 -7.16 -17.96 -9.97
C ASN A 27 -6.83 -19.19 -9.11
N HIS A 28 -5.86 -19.08 -8.18
CA HIS A 28 -5.35 -20.23 -7.42
C HIS A 28 -5.62 -20.16 -5.92
N THR A 29 -6.26 -19.10 -5.42
CA THR A 29 -6.55 -18.95 -3.99
C THR A 29 -8.01 -18.61 -3.73
N SER A 30 -8.56 -19.13 -2.62
CA SER A 30 -9.92 -18.80 -2.21
C SER A 30 -9.95 -17.60 -1.26
N ALA A 31 -10.83 -16.63 -1.49
CA ALA A 31 -11.08 -15.55 -0.53
C ALA A 31 -11.72 -16.05 0.79
N SER A 32 -12.29 -17.27 0.81
CA SER A 32 -12.87 -17.87 2.01
C SER A 32 -11.84 -18.54 2.93
N SER A 33 -10.58 -18.70 2.48
CA SER A 33 -9.51 -19.19 3.33
C SER A 33 -8.68 -18.02 3.87
N ALA A 34 -8.17 -18.13 5.10
CA ALA A 34 -7.37 -17.09 5.74
C ALA A 34 -6.14 -16.72 4.90
N TRP A 35 -5.48 -17.73 4.32
CA TRP A 35 -4.33 -17.52 3.44
C TRP A 35 -4.69 -16.84 2.13
N GLY A 36 -5.74 -17.28 1.45
CA GLY A 36 -6.14 -16.65 0.19
C GLY A 36 -6.65 -15.23 0.40
N TRP A 37 -7.32 -14.94 1.53
CA TRP A 37 -7.66 -13.58 1.93
C TRP A 37 -6.41 -12.72 2.17
N PHE A 38 -5.41 -13.22 2.89
CA PHE A 38 -4.17 -12.47 3.16
C PHE A 38 -3.38 -12.19 1.87
N LEU A 39 -3.28 -13.18 0.97
CA LEU A 39 -2.64 -12.98 -0.33
C LEU A 39 -3.35 -11.91 -1.16
N ARG A 40 -4.69 -11.86 -1.12
CA ARG A 40 -5.47 -10.81 -1.78
C ARG A 40 -5.21 -9.44 -1.16
N ILE A 41 -5.00 -9.35 0.15
CA ILE A 41 -4.55 -8.10 0.78
C ILE A 41 -3.19 -7.68 0.21
N LEU A 42 -2.23 -8.60 0.11
CA LEU A 42 -0.90 -8.26 -0.43
C LEU A 42 -0.96 -7.72 -1.85
N THR A 43 -1.96 -8.10 -2.64
CA THR A 43 -2.11 -7.58 -4.01
C THR A 43 -2.39 -6.08 -4.06
N TRP A 44 -2.82 -5.47 -2.96
CA TRP A 44 -3.08 -4.04 -2.90
C TRP A 44 -1.79 -3.26 -2.52
N PRO A 45 -1.51 -2.08 -3.10
CA PRO A 45 -2.16 -1.48 -4.25
C PRO A 45 -1.72 -2.16 -5.56
N GLN A 46 -2.68 -2.46 -6.42
CA GLN A 46 -2.45 -3.05 -7.74
C GLN A 46 -2.00 -1.97 -8.71
N TRP A 47 -1.05 -2.29 -9.59
CA TRP A 47 -0.62 -1.44 -10.71
C TRP A 47 -0.68 -2.23 -12.02
N ALA A 48 -0.77 -1.51 -13.15
CA ALA A 48 -0.96 -2.15 -14.46
C ALA A 48 -0.13 -1.47 -15.55
N PHE A 49 0.39 -2.27 -16.49
CA PHE A 49 1.03 -1.74 -17.69
C PHE A 49 0.00 -1.67 -18.82
N GLY A 50 -0.64 -0.52 -18.96
CA GLY A 50 -1.55 -0.21 -20.07
C GLY A 50 -3.04 -0.41 -19.76
N PRO A 51 -3.92 0.38 -20.38
CA PRO A 51 -5.36 0.29 -20.15
C PRO A 51 -5.92 -1.08 -20.54
N VAL A 52 -6.93 -1.54 -19.80
CA VAL A 52 -7.68 -2.76 -20.13
C VAL A 52 -8.45 -2.65 -21.45
N ASP A 53 -8.81 -1.43 -21.86
CA ASP A 53 -9.40 -1.10 -23.15
C ASP A 53 -9.03 0.33 -23.58
N GLY A 54 -9.37 0.74 -24.81
CA GLY A 54 -9.09 2.08 -25.33
C GLY A 54 -9.97 3.21 -24.76
N SER A 55 -10.79 2.96 -23.74
CA SER A 55 -11.75 3.94 -23.24
C SER A 55 -11.12 4.96 -22.28
N SER A 56 -11.68 6.18 -22.25
CA SER A 56 -11.26 7.20 -21.27
C SER A 56 -11.54 6.81 -19.82
N ARG A 57 -12.37 5.80 -19.57
CA ARG A 57 -12.64 5.26 -18.23
C ARG A 57 -11.52 4.32 -17.79
N ALA A 58 -11.07 3.41 -18.67
CA ALA A 58 -9.95 2.52 -18.37
C ALA A 58 -8.65 3.29 -18.12
N MET A 59 -8.41 4.36 -18.89
CA MET A 59 -7.24 5.23 -18.67
C MET A 59 -7.28 5.91 -17.28
N ARG A 60 -8.45 6.40 -16.83
CA ARG A 60 -8.60 7.00 -15.49
C ARG A 60 -8.42 5.98 -14.38
N GLN A 61 -8.89 4.74 -14.57
CA GLN A 61 -8.71 3.66 -13.60
C GLN A 61 -7.25 3.25 -13.48
N LEU A 62 -6.55 3.11 -14.61
CA LEU A 62 -5.12 2.86 -14.64
C LEU A 62 -4.35 3.95 -13.89
N LEU A 63 -4.60 5.22 -14.23
CA LEU A 63 -3.96 6.34 -13.58
C LEU A 63 -4.26 6.38 -12.07
N ALA A 64 -5.51 6.11 -11.65
CA ALA A 64 -5.88 6.08 -10.24
C ALA A 64 -5.16 4.96 -9.48
N ASN A 65 -5.00 3.79 -10.08
CA ASN A 65 -4.31 2.64 -9.49
C ASN A 65 -2.80 2.91 -9.35
N ASP A 66 -2.16 3.36 -10.42
CA ASP A 66 -0.72 3.65 -10.42
C ASP A 66 -0.40 4.83 -9.50
N LEU A 67 -1.23 5.88 -9.52
CA LEU A 67 -1.08 7.01 -8.61
C LEU A 67 -1.27 6.60 -7.15
N ARG A 68 -2.18 5.66 -6.85
CA ARG A 68 -2.35 5.14 -5.48
C ARG A 68 -1.09 4.44 -4.99
N ALA A 69 -0.49 3.62 -5.84
CA ALA A 69 0.77 2.93 -5.55
C ALA A 69 1.91 3.94 -5.28
N LEU A 70 2.05 4.96 -6.12
CA LEU A 70 3.06 6.01 -5.94
C LEU A 70 2.81 6.88 -4.70
N LEU A 71 1.56 7.28 -4.45
CA LEU A 71 1.19 8.06 -3.27
C LEU A 71 1.45 7.28 -1.98
N LEU A 72 1.20 5.97 -1.97
CA LEU A 72 1.51 5.13 -0.81
C LEU A 72 3.00 5.16 -0.48
N ILE A 73 3.87 4.96 -1.48
CA ILE A 73 5.33 5.01 -1.29
C ILE A 73 5.75 6.40 -0.81
N LEU A 74 5.22 7.44 -1.44
CA LEU A 74 5.51 8.83 -1.07
C LEU A 74 5.08 9.15 0.37
N PHE A 75 3.87 8.77 0.80
CA PHE A 75 3.40 9.04 2.15
C PHE A 75 4.17 8.26 3.20
N VAL A 76 4.56 7.01 2.94
CA VAL A 76 5.49 6.30 3.83
C VAL A 76 6.81 7.06 3.93
N ALA A 77 7.37 7.51 2.80
CA ALA A 77 8.62 8.27 2.80
C ALA A 77 8.51 9.57 3.59
N LEU A 78 7.40 10.30 3.47
CA LEU A 78 7.14 11.52 4.23
C LEU A 78 6.99 11.25 5.73
N ILE A 79 6.16 10.28 6.12
CA ILE A 79 5.94 9.94 7.53
C ILE A 79 7.25 9.51 8.17
N LEU A 80 7.98 8.58 7.54
CA LEU A 80 9.26 8.13 8.07
C LEU A 80 10.30 9.26 8.06
N GLY A 81 10.36 10.08 7.00
CA GLY A 81 11.29 11.19 6.88
C GLY A 81 11.12 12.25 7.98
N VAL A 82 9.88 12.53 8.38
CA VAL A 82 9.56 13.50 9.43
C VAL A 82 9.73 12.89 10.83
N VAL A 83 9.18 11.70 11.07
CA VAL A 83 9.03 11.15 12.43
C VAL A 83 10.25 10.36 12.88
N ALA A 84 11.03 9.75 11.96
CA ALA A 84 12.13 8.85 12.34
C ALA A 84 13.25 9.53 13.14
N LYS A 85 13.40 10.87 13.05
CA LYS A 85 14.38 11.61 13.85
C LYS A 85 14.07 11.58 15.35
N ALA A 86 12.80 11.43 15.71
CA ALA A 86 12.33 11.41 17.09
C ALA A 86 12.23 9.99 17.68
N VAL A 87 12.51 8.95 16.88
CA VAL A 87 12.24 7.55 17.26
C VAL A 87 13.52 6.73 17.27
N SER A 88 13.75 5.97 18.34
CA SER A 88 14.85 5.02 18.44
C SER A 88 14.58 3.73 17.65
N GLY A 89 15.63 2.97 17.32
CA GLY A 89 15.50 1.68 16.64
C GLY A 89 14.86 0.59 17.48
N GLY A 90 14.80 -0.62 16.92
CA GLY A 90 14.15 -1.76 17.58
C GLY A 90 12.64 -1.62 17.59
N THR A 91 12.00 -1.87 18.74
CA THR A 91 10.54 -1.94 18.89
C THR A 91 9.83 -0.64 18.50
N ALA A 92 10.40 0.53 18.83
CA ALA A 92 9.80 1.81 18.45
C ALA A 92 9.86 2.05 16.93
N GLY A 93 10.97 1.64 16.28
CA GLY A 93 11.10 1.63 14.83
C GLY A 93 10.13 0.65 14.14
N PHE A 94 9.87 -0.51 14.76
CA PHE A 94 8.88 -1.47 14.28
C PHE A 94 7.49 -0.85 14.20
N PHE A 95 7.00 -0.29 15.32
CA PHE A 95 5.68 0.33 15.36
C PHE A 95 5.58 1.56 14.47
N LEU A 96 6.66 2.34 14.34
CA LEU A 96 6.72 3.46 13.41
C LEU A 96 6.56 3.01 11.96
N GLY A 97 7.30 1.99 11.53
CA GLY A 97 7.20 1.45 10.17
C GLY A 97 5.82 0.86 9.88
N TRP A 98 5.25 0.14 10.85
CA TRP A 98 3.93 -0.43 10.73
C TRP A 98 2.84 0.65 10.65
N SER A 99 2.84 1.61 11.58
CA SER A 99 1.87 2.71 11.59
C SER A 99 2.00 3.59 10.35
N ALA A 100 3.23 3.82 9.87
CA ALA A 100 3.46 4.57 8.64
C ALA A 100 2.72 3.92 7.46
N LEU A 101 2.78 2.59 7.30
CA LEU A 101 2.05 1.92 6.22
C LEU A 101 0.54 2.02 6.41
N ILE A 102 0.01 1.89 7.64
CA ILE A 102 -1.43 2.06 7.94
C ILE A 102 -1.94 3.43 7.50
N PHE A 103 -1.28 4.51 7.92
CA PHE A 103 -1.75 5.86 7.60
C PHE A 103 -1.47 6.25 6.15
N ALA A 104 -0.32 5.86 5.59
CA ALA A 104 0.01 6.14 4.19
C ALA A 104 -0.96 5.46 3.22
N SER A 105 -1.30 4.20 3.47
CA SER A 105 -2.27 3.46 2.66
C SER A 105 -3.67 4.05 2.74
N ALA A 106 -4.13 4.42 3.94
CA ALA A 106 -5.41 5.10 4.13
C ALA A 106 -5.47 6.43 3.34
N LEU A 107 -4.41 7.24 3.43
CA LEU A 107 -4.36 8.55 2.77
C LEU A 107 -4.25 8.43 1.24
N ALA A 108 -3.42 7.49 0.73
CA ALA A 108 -3.33 7.22 -0.70
C ALA A 108 -4.68 6.75 -1.27
N ALA A 109 -5.37 5.86 -0.55
CA ALA A 109 -6.68 5.36 -0.93
C ALA A 109 -7.74 6.48 -0.90
N PHE A 110 -7.74 7.31 0.15
CA PHE A 110 -8.62 8.47 0.28
C PHE A 110 -8.46 9.45 -0.89
N LEU A 111 -7.23 9.89 -1.19
CA LEU A 111 -7.00 10.88 -2.24
C LEU A 111 -7.31 10.34 -3.64
N THR A 112 -6.97 9.08 -3.91
CA THR A 112 -7.24 8.48 -5.22
C THR A 112 -8.71 8.17 -5.47
N SER A 113 -9.55 8.12 -4.42
CA SER A 113 -10.99 7.94 -4.56
C SER A 113 -11.66 9.09 -5.35
N PHE A 114 -11.10 10.30 -5.30
CA PHE A 114 -11.63 11.48 -5.99
C PHE A 114 -11.34 11.53 -7.50
N ILE A 115 -10.54 10.59 -8.01
CA ILE A 115 -10.14 10.53 -9.42
C ILE A 115 -11.15 9.69 -10.23
N ILE A 116 -11.95 8.87 -9.55
CA ILE A 116 -12.95 7.98 -10.14
C ILE A 116 -14.24 8.77 -10.45
N ALA A 117 -14.99 8.34 -11.46
CA ALA A 117 -16.27 8.97 -11.81
C ALA A 117 -17.29 8.84 -10.67
N ASN A 118 -17.89 9.97 -10.26
CA ASN A 118 -18.86 10.11 -9.15
C ASN A 118 -18.27 9.89 -7.73
N PRO A 119 -17.29 10.70 -7.31
CA PRO A 119 -16.73 10.57 -5.96
C PRO A 119 -17.73 11.05 -4.89
N THR A 120 -17.79 10.33 -3.78
CA THR A 120 -18.52 10.74 -2.58
C THR A 120 -17.59 10.74 -1.37
N LEU A 121 -17.84 11.60 -0.39
CA LEU A 121 -17.03 11.63 0.84
C LEU A 121 -17.11 10.31 1.60
N VAL A 122 -18.29 9.69 1.67
CA VAL A 122 -18.48 8.39 2.34
C VAL A 122 -17.66 7.30 1.64
N GLY A 123 -17.73 7.21 0.30
CA GLY A 123 -16.93 6.25 -0.46
C GLY A 123 -15.42 6.49 -0.33
N ALA A 124 -14.98 7.74 -0.18
CA ALA A 124 -13.59 8.06 0.09
C ALA A 124 -13.12 7.50 1.44
N PHE A 125 -13.95 7.61 2.49
CA PHE A 125 -13.65 7.02 3.80
C PHE A 125 -13.70 5.50 3.81
N GLU A 126 -14.65 4.87 3.09
CA GLU A 126 -14.68 3.42 2.92
C GLU A 126 -13.42 2.91 2.20
N THR A 127 -12.99 3.63 1.16
CA THR A 127 -11.76 3.33 0.41
C THR A 127 -10.53 3.51 1.30
N ALA A 128 -10.51 4.55 2.14
CA ALA A 128 -9.47 4.79 3.14
C ALA A 128 -9.40 3.67 4.19
N ALA A 129 -10.56 3.19 4.66
CA ALA A 129 -10.64 2.06 5.59
C ALA A 129 -10.17 0.74 4.94
N GLY A 130 -10.48 0.52 3.66
CA GLY A 130 -9.92 -0.59 2.89
C GLY A 130 -8.39 -0.48 2.74
N GLY A 131 -7.87 0.72 2.49
CA GLY A 131 -6.44 1.00 2.44
C GLY A 131 -5.76 0.75 3.79
N SER A 132 -6.33 1.23 4.89
CA SER A 132 -5.76 1.02 6.23
C SER A 132 -5.72 -0.46 6.61
N ALA A 133 -6.68 -1.27 6.15
CA ALA A 133 -6.64 -2.72 6.33
C ALA A 133 -5.40 -3.34 5.68
N TYR A 134 -5.00 -2.89 4.48
CA TYR A 134 -3.73 -3.31 3.88
C TYR A 134 -2.55 -2.97 4.79
N GLY A 135 -2.44 -1.71 5.23
CA GLY A 135 -1.35 -1.32 6.11
C GLY A 135 -1.36 -2.07 7.45
N LEU A 136 -2.53 -2.45 7.96
CA LEU A 136 -2.66 -3.23 9.19
C LEU A 136 -2.08 -4.63 9.03
N PHE A 137 -2.42 -5.33 7.95
CA PHE A 137 -2.03 -6.72 7.76
C PHE A 137 -0.67 -6.91 7.06
N ALA A 138 -0.24 -5.96 6.23
CA ALA A 138 1.06 -6.01 5.54
C ALA A 138 2.14 -5.14 6.21
N GLY A 139 1.76 -4.17 7.05
CA GLY A 139 2.68 -3.15 7.57
C GLY A 139 3.71 -3.67 8.56
N TRP A 140 3.49 -4.83 9.18
CA TRP A 140 4.50 -5.46 10.02
C TRP A 140 5.79 -5.78 9.22
N ILE A 141 5.72 -5.98 7.90
CA ILE A 141 6.89 -6.21 7.05
C ILE A 141 7.77 -4.95 7.01
N VAL A 142 7.14 -3.80 6.77
CA VAL A 142 7.82 -2.48 6.79
C VAL A 142 8.31 -2.16 8.19
N GLY A 143 7.52 -2.48 9.22
CA GLY A 143 7.93 -2.39 10.61
C GLY A 143 9.20 -3.19 10.89
N ALA A 144 9.24 -4.47 10.52
CA ALA A 144 10.38 -5.35 10.76
C ALA A 144 11.66 -4.81 10.10
N VAL A 145 11.57 -4.35 8.86
CA VAL A 145 12.71 -3.73 8.15
C VAL A 145 13.13 -2.39 8.78
N THR A 146 12.18 -1.60 9.26
CA THR A 146 12.47 -0.31 9.90
C THR A 146 13.13 -0.51 11.27
N ALA A 147 12.79 -1.58 11.99
CA ALA A 147 13.35 -1.93 13.29
C ALA A 147 14.84 -2.27 13.24
N THR A 148 15.28 -2.98 12.19
CA THR A 148 16.68 -3.43 12.01
C THR A 148 17.61 -2.32 11.56
N ALA A 149 17.07 -1.24 10.97
CA ALA A 149 17.82 -0.18 10.33
C ALA A 149 18.61 0.79 11.27
N LYS A 150 18.72 0.46 12.56
CA LYS A 150 19.59 1.12 13.56
C LYS A 150 20.47 0.13 14.32
N ALA A 151 20.30 -1.17 14.08
CA ALA A 151 21.13 -2.22 14.69
C ALA A 151 22.38 -2.55 13.85
N ALA A 152 22.57 -1.86 12.72
CA ALA A 152 23.75 -1.90 11.86
C ALA A 152 24.49 -0.56 11.92
#